data_AF-A0A673WK82-F1
#
_entry.id   AF-A0A673WK82-F1
#
_cell.length_a   1.000
_cell.length_b   1.000
_cell.length_c   1.000
_cell.angle_alpha   90.00
_cell.angle_beta   90.00
_cell.angle_gamma   90.00
#
_symmetry.space_group_name_H-M   'P 1'
#
loop_
_entity.id
_entity.type
_entity.pdbx_description
1 polymer ?
#
loop_
_entity_poly.entity_id
_entity_poly.type
_entity_poly.pdbx_seq_one_letter_code
_entity_poly.pdbx_strand_id
1 'polypeptide(L)'
;MVDVTKWPLFSLMEGEELSSIRQACVFGTSANEVIYITHNDDVFVFGLNCSNCLGTGDSQSTILPKKLDFLSGRKVVSLSYGSGPHILLATEEGELFAWGHNGYSQLGNGTTNQGVAPVLVSASLLNKRVTEVACGSHHSLALTNTGEVYAWGYNNCGQVGSGSTANQPTPRRVSNCLQNKVVVSITCGQTSSLAVVENGEVYGWGYNGNGQLGLGNNGNQLTPCRLVGLQGLCVLQIVSGYAHSLALTDEGLLYAWGTNTYGQLGTGNKSNQLSPVQIMAEKERIVEIAACHSTHTSAAKTQSGQVYMWGQCRGQSIVLPFLTHFSCTDDVFACFATPSVMWRLLSMEHDDFLTVSQSLKKEFDSPETADLKFSVDGKYIHVHKAVLKIRCEHFRSMFQSHWNEDMKEVIEIDQFTYPVYRSFLEFLYTDNIDLPPEDAIGLLDLATSYCENRLKRLCQHIIKRGITIENAFSLLAAAVRYDAEVSPASTPSNR
;
A
#
# COMPACT_ATOMS: atom_id res chain seq x y z
N MET A 1 -7.30 3.94 -0.28
CA MET A 1 -6.69 3.77 -1.60
C MET A 1 -5.45 4.63 -1.60
N VAL A 2 -4.30 4.05 -1.95
CA VAL A 2 -3.07 4.81 -2.07
C VAL A 2 -3.15 5.62 -3.37
N ASP A 3 -2.82 6.90 -3.31
CA ASP A 3 -2.99 7.82 -4.42
C ASP A 3 -1.63 8.44 -4.78
N VAL A 4 -1.06 8.04 -5.92
CA VAL A 4 0.21 8.59 -6.43
C VAL A 4 0.13 10.09 -6.74
N THR A 5 -1.06 10.66 -6.94
CA THR A 5 -1.22 12.09 -7.22
C THR A 5 -0.88 12.98 -6.03
N LYS A 6 -0.78 12.41 -4.81
CA LYS A 6 -0.28 13.14 -3.63
C LYS A 6 1.20 13.47 -3.70
N TRP A 7 1.93 12.85 -4.62
CA TRP A 7 3.34 13.12 -4.88
C TRP A 7 3.42 14.13 -6.03
N PRO A 8 3.92 15.37 -5.80
CA PRO A 8 3.82 16.46 -6.77
C PRO A 8 4.36 16.15 -8.17
N LEU A 9 5.35 15.26 -8.28
CA LEU A 9 5.93 14.89 -9.58
C LEU A 9 4.93 14.23 -10.53
N PHE A 10 3.92 13.54 -10.00
CA PHE A 10 2.89 12.88 -10.79
C PHE A 10 1.79 13.83 -11.27
N SER A 11 1.76 15.08 -10.81
CA SER A 11 0.72 16.04 -11.20
C SER A 11 0.79 16.47 -12.67
N LEU A 12 1.90 16.16 -13.34
CA LEU A 12 2.12 16.47 -14.76
C LEU A 12 1.71 15.32 -15.69
N MET A 13 1.35 14.15 -15.15
CA MET A 13 0.99 12.97 -15.93
C MET A 13 -0.50 12.96 -16.25
N GLU A 14 -0.84 12.36 -17.40
CA GLU A 14 -2.23 12.22 -17.82
C GLU A 14 -2.94 11.08 -17.06
N GLY A 15 -4.28 11.13 -16.99
CA GLY A 15 -5.07 10.15 -16.22
C GLY A 15 -4.88 8.71 -16.68
N GLU A 16 -4.69 8.48 -17.98
CA GLU A 16 -4.43 7.14 -18.53
C GLU A 16 -3.06 6.62 -18.10
N GLU A 17 -2.00 7.45 -18.17
CA GLU A 17 -0.67 7.08 -17.69
C GLU A 17 -0.67 6.79 -16.19
N LEU A 18 -1.33 7.62 -15.38
CA LEU A 18 -1.46 7.40 -13.94
C LEU A 18 -2.16 6.07 -13.63
N SER A 19 -3.21 5.72 -14.38
CA SER A 19 -3.92 4.45 -14.23
C SER A 19 -3.09 3.22 -14.61
N SER A 20 -2.01 3.41 -15.39
CA SER A 20 -1.11 2.32 -15.75
C SER A 20 -0.12 1.95 -14.64
N ILE A 21 0.07 2.82 -13.64
CA ILE A 21 1.10 2.68 -12.61
C ILE A 21 0.70 1.59 -11.61
N ARG A 22 1.47 0.50 -11.60
CA ARG A 22 1.37 -0.60 -10.62
C ARG A 22 2.18 -0.31 -9.37
N GLN A 23 3.40 0.21 -9.53
CA GLN A 23 4.29 0.55 -8.43
C GLN A 23 5.04 1.85 -8.69
N ALA A 24 5.42 2.56 -7.63
CA ALA A 24 6.18 3.81 -7.74
C ALA A 24 7.19 3.99 -6.60
N CYS A 25 8.25 4.74 -6.87
CA CYS A 25 9.24 5.18 -5.90
C CYS A 25 9.65 6.63 -6.22
N VAL A 26 9.33 7.56 -5.32
CA VAL A 26 9.84 8.94 -5.32
C VAL A 26 11.02 9.02 -4.37
N PHE A 27 12.14 9.51 -4.87
CA PHE A 27 13.40 9.50 -4.13
C PHE A 27 14.24 10.75 -4.38
N GLY A 28 15.42 10.77 -3.77
CA GLY A 28 16.42 11.82 -3.93
C GLY A 28 16.36 12.91 -2.87
N THR A 29 17.42 13.72 -2.81
CA THR A 29 17.63 14.70 -1.72
C THR A 29 16.51 15.74 -1.64
N SER A 30 15.89 16.06 -2.77
CA SER A 30 14.81 17.04 -2.89
C SER A 30 13.48 16.40 -3.29
N ALA A 31 13.39 15.06 -3.29
CA ALA A 31 12.21 14.33 -3.76
C ALA A 31 11.79 14.72 -5.19
N ASN A 32 12.75 14.76 -6.12
CA ASN A 32 12.54 15.23 -7.49
C ASN A 32 12.80 14.15 -8.53
N GLU A 33 12.93 12.90 -8.10
CA GLU A 33 13.31 11.76 -8.91
C GLU A 33 12.28 10.63 -8.74
N VAL A 34 11.87 10.02 -9.86
CA VAL A 34 10.85 8.96 -9.89
C VAL A 34 11.34 7.77 -10.67
N ILE A 35 11.09 6.58 -10.12
CA ILE A 35 11.00 5.32 -10.87
C ILE A 35 9.59 4.79 -10.64
N TYR A 36 8.87 4.46 -11.71
CA TYR A 36 7.58 3.78 -11.62
C TYR A 36 7.51 2.60 -12.56
N ILE A 37 6.65 1.64 -12.22
CA ILE A 37 6.48 0.37 -12.92
C ILE A 37 5.01 0.26 -13.30
N THR A 38 4.72 -0.06 -14.55
CA THR A 38 3.34 -0.21 -15.03
C THR A 38 2.79 -1.61 -14.77
N HIS A 39 1.49 -1.82 -15.02
CA HIS A 39 0.87 -3.15 -14.99
C HIS A 39 1.46 -4.14 -16.02
N ASN A 40 2.18 -3.64 -17.03
CA ASN A 40 2.89 -4.46 -18.02
C ASN A 40 4.36 -4.72 -17.64
N ASP A 41 4.75 -4.42 -16.39
CA ASP A 41 6.13 -4.50 -15.89
C ASP A 41 7.15 -3.63 -16.65
N ASP A 42 6.67 -2.63 -17.38
CA ASP A 42 7.55 -1.62 -17.98
C ASP A 42 8.00 -0.62 -16.92
N VAL A 43 9.31 -0.35 -16.89
CA VAL A 43 9.93 0.58 -15.93
C VAL A 43 10.17 1.92 -16.59
N PHE A 44 9.67 2.98 -15.97
CA PHE A 44 9.80 4.36 -16.42
C PHE A 44 10.47 5.22 -15.37
N VAL A 45 11.19 6.23 -15.84
CA VAL A 45 11.91 7.18 -15.00
C VAL A 45 11.70 8.61 -15.47
N PHE A 46 11.64 9.53 -14.53
CA PHE A 46 11.69 10.97 -14.81
C PHE A 46 12.12 11.74 -13.56
N GLY A 47 12.40 13.02 -13.73
CA GLY A 47 12.85 13.93 -12.70
C GLY A 47 14.26 14.46 -12.92
N LEU A 48 14.89 14.87 -11.82
CA LEU A 48 16.29 15.28 -11.83
C LEU A 48 17.21 14.08 -12.03
N ASN A 49 18.17 14.19 -12.93
CA ASN A 49 19.16 13.14 -13.16
C ASN A 49 20.49 13.45 -12.48
N CYS A 50 20.41 13.85 -11.21
CA CYS A 50 21.63 14.14 -10.44
C CYS A 50 22.39 12.83 -10.16
N SER A 51 23.71 12.84 -10.31
CA SER A 51 24.54 11.63 -10.19
C SER A 51 24.16 10.48 -11.14
N ASN A 52 23.44 10.76 -12.23
CA ASN A 52 22.94 9.78 -13.20
C ASN A 52 21.95 8.75 -12.63
N CYS A 53 21.18 9.13 -11.62
CA CYS A 53 20.26 8.25 -10.90
C CYS A 53 19.03 7.78 -11.69
N LEU A 54 18.74 8.37 -12.86
CA LEU A 54 17.66 7.87 -13.73
C LEU A 54 18.10 6.67 -14.56
N GLY A 55 19.41 6.42 -14.73
CA GLY A 55 19.91 5.26 -15.46
C GLY A 55 19.59 5.28 -16.96
N THR A 56 19.37 6.46 -17.54
CA THR A 56 18.99 6.65 -18.96
C THR A 56 20.15 6.52 -19.94
N GLY A 57 21.38 6.28 -19.46
CA GLY A 57 22.60 6.29 -20.29
C GLY A 57 23.16 7.69 -20.55
N ASP A 58 22.53 8.72 -19.99
CA ASP A 58 22.93 10.12 -20.07
C ASP A 58 22.80 10.79 -18.69
N SER A 59 23.20 12.06 -18.59
CA SER A 59 23.09 12.90 -17.39
C SER A 59 21.95 13.93 -17.49
N GLN A 60 21.01 13.75 -18.42
CA GLN A 60 19.96 14.72 -18.68
C GLN A 60 18.76 14.49 -17.77
N SER A 61 18.30 15.56 -17.12
CA SER A 61 17.03 15.57 -16.38
C SER A 61 15.87 15.64 -17.37
N THR A 62 14.73 15.05 -17.01
CA THR A 62 13.53 15.05 -17.86
C THR A 62 12.29 15.19 -17.00
N ILE A 63 11.30 15.96 -17.45
CA ILE A 63 9.98 15.98 -16.81
C ILE A 63 9.02 14.97 -17.45
N LEU A 64 9.38 14.45 -18.63
CA LEU A 64 8.60 13.44 -19.33
C LEU A 64 9.13 12.04 -18.98
N PRO A 65 8.24 11.06 -18.72
CA PRO A 65 8.62 9.68 -18.51
C PRO A 65 9.48 9.12 -19.65
N LYS A 66 10.64 8.55 -19.31
CA LYS A 66 11.49 7.78 -20.22
C LYS A 66 11.43 6.31 -19.82
N LYS A 67 11.16 5.44 -20.78
CA LYS A 67 11.20 3.99 -20.57
C LYS A 67 12.65 3.51 -20.42
N LEU A 68 12.89 2.63 -19.47
CA LEU A 68 14.16 1.90 -19.32
C LEU A 68 14.08 0.59 -20.10
N ASP A 69 14.37 0.65 -21.40
CA ASP A 69 14.17 -0.48 -22.31
C ASP A 69 14.90 -1.76 -21.88
N PHE A 70 16.04 -1.63 -21.21
CA PHE A 70 16.80 -2.77 -20.71
C PHE A 70 16.07 -3.56 -19.60
N LEU A 71 15.07 -2.99 -18.93
CA LEU A 71 14.24 -3.71 -17.93
C LEU A 71 12.97 -4.31 -18.55
N SER A 72 12.73 -4.10 -19.85
CA SER A 72 11.52 -4.63 -20.50
C SER A 72 11.43 -6.14 -20.34
N GLY A 73 10.29 -6.62 -19.86
CA GLY A 73 10.05 -8.04 -19.59
C GLY A 73 10.72 -8.58 -18.32
N ARG A 74 11.32 -7.73 -17.48
CA ARG A 74 11.85 -8.09 -16.17
C ARG A 74 10.95 -7.54 -15.07
N LYS A 75 10.20 -8.41 -14.42
CA LYS A 75 9.38 -8.03 -13.26
C LYS A 75 10.26 -7.60 -12.09
N VAL A 76 10.06 -6.38 -11.61
CA VAL A 76 10.77 -5.83 -10.46
C VAL A 76 10.11 -6.31 -9.17
N VAL A 77 10.91 -6.79 -8.22
CA VAL A 77 10.42 -7.28 -6.91
C VAL A 77 10.90 -6.42 -5.74
N SER A 78 12.04 -5.75 -5.88
CA SER A 78 12.56 -4.86 -4.84
C SER A 78 13.35 -3.72 -5.45
N LEU A 79 13.19 -2.52 -4.89
CA LEU A 79 13.89 -1.32 -5.30
C LEU A 79 14.24 -0.50 -4.06
N SER A 80 15.49 -0.04 -4.00
CA SER A 80 15.96 0.84 -2.94
C SER A 80 16.92 1.89 -3.51
N TYR A 81 17.00 3.03 -2.84
CA TYR A 81 17.86 4.15 -3.23
C TYR A 81 18.63 4.69 -2.03
N GLY A 82 19.81 5.26 -2.25
CA GLY A 82 20.59 5.95 -1.22
C GLY A 82 20.86 7.42 -1.51
N SER A 83 21.85 8.00 -0.83
CA SER A 83 22.22 9.43 -0.92
C SER A 83 23.21 9.72 -2.05
N GLY A 84 23.05 10.87 -2.70
CA GLY A 84 23.60 11.12 -4.04
C GLY A 84 23.09 10.00 -4.92
N PRO A 85 21.88 10.07 -5.48
CA PRO A 85 21.09 8.85 -5.52
C PRO A 85 21.77 7.73 -6.31
N HIS A 86 21.94 6.60 -5.63
CA HIS A 86 22.33 5.34 -6.23
C HIS A 86 21.16 4.40 -6.04
N ILE A 87 20.88 3.60 -7.06
CA ILE A 87 19.72 2.74 -7.11
C ILE A 87 20.19 1.30 -7.09
N LEU A 88 19.46 0.47 -6.33
CA LEU A 88 19.49 -0.99 -6.43
C LEU A 88 18.11 -1.46 -6.84
N LEU A 89 18.07 -2.39 -7.80
CA LEU A 89 16.84 -2.97 -8.30
C LEU A 89 17.02 -4.48 -8.45
N ALA A 90 16.18 -5.25 -7.78
CA ALA A 90 16.14 -6.69 -7.89
C ALA A 90 14.92 -7.14 -8.72
N THR A 91 15.13 -8.14 -9.58
CA THR A 91 14.09 -8.71 -10.44
C THR A 91 13.58 -10.04 -9.90
N GLU A 92 12.42 -10.49 -10.37
CA GLU A 92 11.84 -11.78 -9.97
C GLU A 92 12.77 -12.96 -10.26
N GLU A 93 13.60 -12.87 -11.31
CA GLU A 93 14.61 -13.87 -11.64
C GLU A 93 15.81 -13.89 -10.69
N GLY A 94 15.91 -12.89 -9.82
CA GLY A 94 16.98 -12.74 -8.84
C GLY A 94 18.18 -11.93 -9.33
N GLU A 95 18.08 -11.29 -10.49
CA GLU A 95 19.11 -10.38 -11.00
C GLU A 95 19.12 -9.09 -10.17
N LEU A 96 20.31 -8.57 -9.88
CA LEU A 96 20.50 -7.30 -9.18
C LEU A 96 21.16 -6.28 -10.11
N PHE A 97 20.49 -5.17 -10.36
CA PHE A 97 20.99 -4.03 -11.11
C PHE A 97 21.32 -2.87 -10.19
N ALA A 98 22.37 -2.12 -10.53
CA ALA A 98 22.78 -0.91 -9.83
C ALA A 98 23.18 0.23 -10.78
N TRP A 99 22.88 1.48 -10.43
CA TRP A 99 23.33 2.68 -11.15
C TRP A 99 23.27 3.94 -10.28
N GLY A 100 23.70 5.07 -10.84
CA GLY A 100 23.73 6.35 -10.16
C GLY A 100 25.09 6.62 -9.50
N HIS A 101 25.07 7.22 -8.31
CA HIS A 101 26.30 7.60 -7.63
C HIS A 101 27.16 6.41 -7.23
N ASN A 102 28.49 6.52 -7.38
CA ASN A 102 29.42 5.44 -7.02
C ASN A 102 30.70 5.88 -6.28
N GLY A 103 30.72 7.07 -5.67
CA GLY A 103 31.94 7.63 -5.05
C GLY A 103 32.60 6.73 -3.99
N TYR A 104 31.85 5.83 -3.36
CA TYR A 104 32.33 4.89 -2.34
C TYR A 104 32.10 3.43 -2.71
N SER A 105 31.96 3.14 -4.01
CA SER A 105 31.69 1.81 -4.57
C SER A 105 30.34 1.18 -4.20
N GLN A 106 29.33 1.99 -3.86
CA GLN A 106 27.97 1.52 -3.55
C GLN A 106 27.25 0.80 -4.72
N LEU A 107 27.76 0.87 -5.95
CA LEU A 107 27.22 0.08 -7.07
C LEU A 107 27.74 -1.37 -7.10
N GLY A 108 28.76 -1.70 -6.31
CA GLY A 108 29.23 -3.09 -6.17
C GLY A 108 29.90 -3.68 -7.41
N ASN A 109 30.27 -2.83 -8.38
CA ASN A 109 30.83 -3.22 -9.67
C ASN A 109 32.37 -3.22 -9.72
N GLY A 110 33.04 -3.14 -8.56
CA GLY A 110 34.50 -3.11 -8.48
C GLY A 110 35.14 -1.74 -8.77
N THR A 111 34.34 -0.70 -9.01
CA THR A 111 34.84 0.64 -9.38
C THR A 111 34.28 1.74 -8.45
N THR A 112 34.74 2.97 -8.65
CA THR A 112 34.15 4.19 -8.05
C THR A 112 33.53 5.12 -9.10
N ASN A 113 33.35 4.63 -10.33
CA ASN A 113 32.80 5.41 -11.45
C ASN A 113 31.29 5.49 -11.35
N GLN A 114 30.74 6.68 -11.54
CA GLN A 114 29.28 6.91 -11.58
C GLN A 114 28.64 6.01 -12.64
N GLY A 115 27.52 5.36 -12.32
CA GLY A 115 26.78 4.50 -13.24
C GLY A 115 25.77 5.32 -14.04
N VAL A 116 26.10 5.67 -15.27
CA VAL A 116 25.17 6.37 -16.19
C VAL A 116 24.04 5.49 -16.71
N ALA A 117 24.28 4.18 -16.73
CA ALA A 117 23.32 3.16 -17.10
C ALA A 117 23.38 2.00 -16.09
N PRO A 118 22.30 1.22 -15.97
CA PRO A 118 22.22 0.08 -15.06
C PRO A 118 23.22 -1.02 -15.40
N VAL A 119 23.96 -1.46 -14.38
CA VAL A 119 24.92 -2.55 -14.47
C VAL A 119 24.43 -3.74 -13.66
N LEU A 120 24.56 -4.94 -14.22
CA LEU A 120 24.31 -6.18 -13.49
C LEU A 120 25.42 -6.39 -12.45
N VAL A 121 25.05 -6.56 -11.18
CA VAL A 121 25.97 -6.80 -10.07
C VAL A 121 26.24 -8.31 -9.97
N SER A 122 27.15 -8.81 -10.80
CA SER A 122 27.36 -10.25 -11.00
C SER A 122 28.47 -10.89 -10.15
N ALA A 123 29.15 -10.15 -9.27
CA ALA A 123 30.35 -10.61 -8.56
C ALA A 123 30.12 -11.81 -7.61
N SER A 124 30.15 -11.62 -6.29
CA SER A 124 29.91 -12.72 -5.33
C SER A 124 28.43 -13.15 -5.25
N LEU A 125 27.57 -12.51 -6.04
CA LEU A 125 26.16 -12.81 -6.21
C LEU A 125 25.89 -13.73 -7.42
N LEU A 126 26.93 -14.18 -8.13
CA LEU A 126 26.77 -15.16 -9.21
C LEU A 126 26.07 -16.42 -8.68
N ASN A 127 24.97 -16.81 -9.33
CA ASN A 127 24.08 -17.93 -8.91
C ASN A 127 23.33 -17.71 -7.59
N LYS A 128 23.21 -16.48 -7.12
CA LYS A 128 22.32 -16.12 -6.00
C LYS A 128 21.08 -15.43 -6.56
N ARG A 129 19.91 -15.78 -6.02
CA ARG A 129 18.65 -15.09 -6.34
C ARG A 129 18.40 -14.04 -5.28
N VAL A 130 18.59 -12.76 -5.64
CA VAL A 130 18.32 -11.61 -4.76
C VAL A 130 16.81 -11.35 -4.69
N THR A 131 16.28 -11.20 -3.48
CA THR A 131 14.84 -10.99 -3.23
C THR A 131 14.53 -9.62 -2.63
N GLU A 132 15.47 -9.02 -1.90
CA GLU A 132 15.29 -7.72 -1.26
C GLU A 132 16.60 -6.93 -1.31
N VAL A 133 16.50 -5.62 -1.49
CA VAL A 133 17.62 -4.67 -1.47
C VAL A 133 17.35 -3.54 -0.50
N ALA A 134 18.40 -3.04 0.15
CA ALA A 134 18.32 -1.86 1.00
C ALA A 134 19.56 -0.98 0.82
N CYS A 135 19.37 0.33 0.85
CA CYS A 135 20.43 1.32 0.67
C CYS A 135 20.46 2.26 1.86
N GLY A 136 21.66 2.52 2.39
CA GLY A 136 21.88 3.66 3.27
C GLY A 136 22.37 4.88 2.48
N SER A 137 23.14 5.75 3.12
CA SER A 137 23.72 6.92 2.43
C SER A 137 24.56 6.49 1.23
N HIS A 138 25.58 5.65 1.46
CA HIS A 138 26.57 5.26 0.46
C HIS A 138 26.98 3.79 0.59
N HIS A 139 26.09 2.96 1.12
CA HIS A 139 26.31 1.52 1.24
C HIS A 139 25.03 0.78 0.89
N SER A 140 25.20 -0.48 0.53
CA SER A 140 24.22 -1.29 -0.14
C SER A 140 24.13 -2.64 0.52
N LEU A 141 22.91 -3.15 0.68
CA LEU A 141 22.60 -4.49 1.15
C LEU A 141 21.76 -5.23 0.10
N ALA A 142 21.98 -6.54 -0.01
CA ALA A 142 21.12 -7.46 -0.73
C ALA A 142 20.85 -8.68 0.14
N LEU A 143 19.60 -9.13 0.14
CA LEU A 143 19.14 -10.37 0.75
C LEU A 143 18.81 -11.38 -0.35
N THR A 144 19.31 -12.60 -0.21
CA THR A 144 19.01 -13.70 -1.14
C THR A 144 17.80 -14.51 -0.67
N ASN A 145 17.21 -15.27 -1.58
CA ASN A 145 16.12 -16.22 -1.26
C ASN A 145 16.52 -17.31 -0.24
N THR A 146 17.81 -17.56 -0.05
CA THR A 146 18.37 -18.47 0.95
C THR A 146 18.60 -17.82 2.32
N GLY A 147 18.24 -16.53 2.47
CA GLY A 147 18.44 -15.76 3.69
C GLY A 147 19.87 -15.29 3.92
N GLU A 148 20.72 -15.28 2.88
CA GLU A 148 22.09 -14.77 2.97
C GLU A 148 22.10 -13.26 2.72
N VAL A 149 22.81 -12.51 3.57
CA VAL A 149 22.98 -11.06 3.41
C VAL A 149 24.33 -10.76 2.80
N TYR A 150 24.32 -9.90 1.79
CA TYR A 150 25.50 -9.33 1.15
C TYR A 150 25.51 -7.82 1.34
N ALA A 151 26.69 -7.26 1.55
CA ALA A 151 26.85 -5.84 1.80
C ALA A 151 28.08 -5.27 1.08
N TRP A 152 28.02 -4.03 0.62
CA TRP A 152 29.14 -3.34 -0.06
C TRP A 152 29.00 -1.81 -0.01
N GLY A 153 30.03 -1.11 -0.52
CA GLY A 153 30.11 0.34 -0.54
C GLY A 153 30.90 0.93 0.64
N TYR A 154 30.48 2.11 1.09
CA TYR A 154 31.11 2.88 2.17
C TYR A 154 31.07 2.12 3.50
N ASN A 155 32.20 2.06 4.22
CA ASN A 155 32.33 1.20 5.40
C ASN A 155 33.08 1.80 6.60
N ASN A 156 33.29 3.13 6.65
CA ASN A 156 34.11 3.74 7.71
C ASN A 156 33.60 3.49 9.14
N CYS A 157 32.32 3.16 9.32
CA CYS A 157 31.72 2.83 10.61
C CYS A 157 31.43 1.33 10.79
N GLY A 158 31.79 0.49 9.82
CA GLY A 158 31.51 -0.94 9.84
C GLY A 158 30.15 -1.35 9.28
N GLN A 159 29.43 -0.46 8.58
CA GLN A 159 28.07 -0.69 8.06
C GLN A 159 27.96 -1.82 7.01
N VAL A 160 29.10 -2.29 6.47
CA VAL A 160 29.15 -3.49 5.63
C VAL A 160 29.22 -4.78 6.46
N GLY A 161 29.53 -4.72 7.76
CA GLY A 161 29.52 -5.88 8.66
C GLY A 161 30.69 -6.85 8.46
N SER A 162 31.75 -6.39 7.80
CA SER A 162 32.90 -7.20 7.37
C SER A 162 33.95 -7.45 8.45
N GLY A 163 33.83 -6.83 9.64
CA GLY A 163 34.87 -6.78 10.67
C GLY A 163 35.99 -5.77 10.36
N SER A 164 35.82 -4.95 9.33
CA SER A 164 36.77 -3.92 8.88
C SER A 164 36.05 -2.60 8.69
N THR A 165 36.81 -1.50 8.59
CA THR A 165 36.33 -0.17 8.22
C THR A 165 36.64 0.20 6.76
N ALA A 166 37.28 -0.70 6.00
CA ALA A 166 37.59 -0.47 4.59
C ALA A 166 36.35 -0.63 3.71
N ASN A 167 36.15 0.30 2.77
CA ASN A 167 35.09 0.21 1.76
C ASN A 167 35.18 -1.11 1.00
N GLN A 168 34.03 -1.69 0.65
CA GLN A 168 33.96 -2.94 -0.09
C GLN A 168 33.49 -2.66 -1.52
N PRO A 169 34.35 -2.84 -2.54
CA PRO A 169 34.01 -2.44 -3.90
C PRO A 169 33.09 -3.42 -4.63
N THR A 170 32.90 -4.61 -4.08
CA THR A 170 32.00 -5.66 -4.57
C THR A 170 31.20 -6.24 -3.41
N PRO A 171 30.00 -6.82 -3.68
CA PRO A 171 29.21 -7.49 -2.67
C PRO A 171 30.04 -8.47 -1.84
N ARG A 172 29.91 -8.41 -0.52
CA ARG A 172 30.56 -9.33 0.40
C ARG A 172 29.52 -9.95 1.32
N ARG A 173 29.55 -11.28 1.43
CA ARG A 173 28.67 -12.00 2.35
C ARG A 173 28.96 -11.57 3.80
N VAL A 174 27.91 -11.24 4.53
CA VAL A 174 27.95 -10.89 5.94
C VAL A 174 27.91 -12.17 6.78
N SER A 175 29.07 -12.82 6.95
CA SER A 175 29.12 -14.16 7.52
C SER A 175 28.99 -14.17 9.05
N ASN A 176 29.81 -13.43 9.81
CA ASN A 176 29.95 -13.53 11.28
C ASN A 176 28.76 -14.10 12.09
N CYS A 177 27.92 -13.26 12.69
CA CYS A 177 26.80 -13.72 13.53
C CYS A 177 25.57 -14.18 12.74
N LEU A 178 25.61 -14.14 11.39
CA LEU A 178 24.49 -14.44 10.50
C LEU A 178 24.69 -15.71 9.67
N GLN A 179 25.87 -16.35 9.66
CA GLN A 179 26.23 -17.42 8.71
C GLN A 179 25.31 -18.63 8.75
N ASN A 180 24.75 -18.94 9.92
CA ASN A 180 23.86 -20.08 10.17
C ASN A 180 22.43 -19.62 10.52
N LYS A 181 22.05 -18.41 10.10
CA LYS A 181 20.71 -17.87 10.32
C LYS A 181 20.09 -17.52 8.97
N VAL A 182 18.78 -17.72 8.87
CA VAL A 182 17.99 -17.30 7.72
C VAL A 182 17.51 -15.89 7.99
N VAL A 183 18.07 -14.91 7.28
CA VAL A 183 17.58 -13.52 7.32
C VAL A 183 16.31 -13.44 6.48
N VAL A 184 15.30 -12.73 6.99
CA VAL A 184 13.98 -12.57 6.34
C VAL A 184 13.66 -11.12 5.98
N SER A 185 14.39 -10.15 6.54
CA SER A 185 14.25 -8.73 6.20
C SER A 185 15.54 -7.96 6.49
N ILE A 186 15.83 -6.95 5.67
CA ILE A 186 16.98 -6.05 5.82
C ILE A 186 16.55 -4.58 5.77
N THR A 187 17.26 -3.70 6.47
CA THR A 187 17.05 -2.26 6.36
C THR A 187 18.32 -1.49 6.63
N CYS A 188 18.42 -0.29 6.08
CA CYS A 188 19.54 0.61 6.25
C CYS A 188 19.07 1.93 6.89
N GLY A 189 19.78 2.39 7.91
CA GLY A 189 19.83 3.81 8.23
C GLY A 189 20.85 4.53 7.33
N GLN A 190 21.23 5.78 7.66
CA GLN A 190 22.26 6.49 6.89
C GLN A 190 23.60 5.71 6.82
N THR A 191 24.05 5.24 7.98
CA THR A 191 25.38 4.62 8.16
C THR A 191 25.33 3.40 9.06
N SER A 192 24.15 2.78 9.16
CA SER A 192 23.89 1.57 9.95
C SER A 192 23.03 0.60 9.16
N SER A 193 23.14 -0.67 9.50
CA SER A 193 22.44 -1.78 8.87
C SER A 193 21.76 -2.61 9.94
N LEU A 194 20.55 -3.07 9.65
CA LEU A 194 19.78 -3.97 10.52
C LEU A 194 19.25 -5.14 9.69
N ALA A 195 19.13 -6.30 10.32
CA ALA A 195 18.54 -7.49 9.75
C ALA A 195 17.67 -8.20 10.78
N VAL A 196 16.56 -8.77 10.31
CA VAL A 196 15.68 -9.65 11.08
C VAL A 196 15.86 -11.06 10.57
N VAL A 197 16.05 -12.02 11.47
CA VAL A 197 16.11 -13.44 11.10
C VAL A 197 14.78 -14.14 11.34
N GLU A 198 14.56 -15.31 10.75
CA GLU A 198 13.29 -16.02 10.73
C GLU A 198 12.63 -16.24 12.11
N ASN A 199 13.44 -16.36 13.18
CA ASN A 199 12.92 -16.49 14.54
C ASN A 199 12.58 -15.15 15.22
N GLY A 200 12.59 -14.05 14.48
CA GLY A 200 12.28 -12.70 14.94
C GLY A 200 13.42 -11.97 15.67
N GLU A 201 14.61 -12.56 15.78
CA GLU A 201 15.77 -11.84 16.36
C GLU A 201 16.28 -10.73 15.42
N VAL A 202 16.70 -9.61 16.02
CA VAL A 202 17.25 -8.46 15.30
C VAL A 202 18.75 -8.36 15.50
N TYR A 203 19.49 -8.10 14.41
CA TYR A 203 20.93 -7.87 14.39
C TYR A 203 21.22 -6.50 13.78
N GLY A 204 22.10 -5.72 14.42
CA GLY A 204 22.52 -4.40 13.94
C GLY A 204 24.03 -4.26 13.82
N TRP A 205 24.49 -3.50 12.83
CA TRP A 205 25.89 -3.13 12.66
C TRP A 205 26.08 -1.78 11.97
N GLY A 206 27.30 -1.25 12.03
CA GLY A 206 27.67 0.07 11.52
C GLY A 206 27.76 1.14 12.60
N TYR A 207 27.43 2.37 12.21
CA TYR A 207 27.51 3.53 13.07
C TYR A 207 26.49 3.47 14.21
N ASN A 208 26.93 3.79 15.42
CA ASN A 208 26.09 3.76 16.63
C ASN A 208 26.28 4.98 17.53
N GLY A 209 26.86 6.08 17.03
CA GLY A 209 27.16 7.24 17.87
C GLY A 209 25.95 7.89 18.55
N ASN A 210 24.73 7.61 18.08
CA ASN A 210 23.48 8.09 18.66
C ASN A 210 22.59 6.95 19.22
N GLY A 211 23.12 5.74 19.36
CA GLY A 211 22.36 4.57 19.82
C GLY A 211 21.44 3.96 18.76
N GLN A 212 21.61 4.27 17.47
CA GLN A 212 20.72 3.76 16.41
C GLN A 212 20.76 2.23 16.23
N LEU A 213 21.74 1.54 16.81
CA LEU A 213 21.76 0.09 16.85
C LEU A 213 21.01 -0.50 18.06
N GLY A 214 20.54 0.30 19.03
CA GLY A 214 19.72 -0.20 20.14
C GLY A 214 20.47 -1.11 21.14
N LEU A 215 21.80 -1.08 21.16
CA LEU A 215 22.65 -1.99 21.94
C LEU A 215 22.91 -1.55 23.39
N GLY A 216 22.23 -0.50 23.87
CA GLY A 216 22.44 0.08 25.20
C GLY A 216 23.77 0.86 25.34
N ASN A 217 24.42 1.17 24.23
CA ASN A 217 25.69 1.89 24.18
C ASN A 217 25.81 2.70 22.87
N ASN A 218 26.90 3.48 22.73
CA ASN A 218 27.20 4.31 21.55
C ASN A 218 28.38 3.80 20.69
N GLY A 219 28.81 2.56 20.89
CA GLY A 219 29.95 1.98 20.18
C GLY A 219 29.55 1.42 18.82
N ASN A 220 30.24 1.82 17.76
CA ASN A 220 30.08 1.24 16.42
C ASN A 220 30.30 -0.27 16.45
N GLN A 221 29.60 -0.99 15.57
CA GLN A 221 29.75 -2.43 15.44
C GLN A 221 30.26 -2.77 14.05
N LEU A 222 31.47 -3.34 13.97
CA LEU A 222 32.08 -3.72 12.69
C LEU A 222 31.51 -5.03 12.12
N THR A 223 30.75 -5.76 12.93
CA THR A 223 30.12 -7.04 12.62
C THR A 223 28.69 -7.03 13.17
N PRO A 224 27.74 -7.80 12.58
CA PRO A 224 26.38 -7.92 13.12
C PRO A 224 26.38 -8.26 14.61
N CYS A 225 25.65 -7.47 15.41
CA CYS A 225 25.49 -7.67 16.84
C CYS A 225 24.00 -7.81 17.17
N ARG A 226 23.64 -8.81 17.98
CA ARG A 226 22.24 -9.06 18.35
C ARG A 226 21.71 -7.96 19.28
N LEU A 227 20.53 -7.41 18.98
CA LEU A 227 19.80 -6.56 19.93
C LEU A 227 19.20 -7.41 21.05
N VAL A 228 19.87 -7.44 22.20
CA VAL A 228 19.36 -8.13 23.40
C VAL A 228 18.12 -7.43 23.97
N GLY A 229 17.94 -6.13 23.71
CA GLY A 229 16.78 -5.36 24.17
C GLY A 229 15.42 -5.81 23.59
N LEU A 230 15.42 -6.62 22.52
CA LEU A 230 14.21 -7.23 21.95
C LEU A 230 14.18 -8.76 22.16
N GLN A 231 14.99 -9.28 23.09
CA GLN A 231 15.03 -10.73 23.34
C GLN A 231 13.66 -11.23 23.84
N GLY A 232 13.22 -12.35 23.25
CA GLY A 232 11.94 -12.99 23.58
C GLY A 232 10.75 -12.43 22.82
N LEU A 233 10.95 -11.39 21.99
CA LEU A 233 9.95 -10.86 21.07
C LEU A 233 10.21 -11.40 19.67
N CYS A 234 9.15 -11.69 18.93
CA CYS A 234 9.24 -12.04 17.51
C CYS A 234 9.02 -10.78 16.68
N VAL A 235 10.09 -10.18 16.16
CA VAL A 235 10.01 -9.00 15.30
C VAL A 235 9.62 -9.41 13.88
N LEU A 236 8.55 -8.83 13.35
CA LEU A 236 8.08 -9.05 11.98
C LEU A 236 8.60 -8.02 10.99
N GLN A 237 8.71 -6.76 11.42
CA GLN A 237 9.12 -5.66 10.56
C GLN A 237 10.13 -4.77 11.30
N ILE A 238 11.18 -4.37 10.57
CA ILE A 238 12.14 -3.35 11.01
C ILE A 238 12.22 -2.26 9.94
N VAL A 239 12.19 -1.00 10.36
CA VAL A 239 12.43 0.14 9.46
C VAL A 239 13.43 1.10 10.09
N SER A 240 14.22 1.76 9.25
CA SER A 240 15.22 2.73 9.70
C SER A 240 14.95 4.10 9.08
N GLY A 241 14.93 5.11 9.95
CA GLY A 241 15.05 6.50 9.54
C GLY A 241 16.49 6.94 9.39
N TYR A 242 16.73 8.25 9.36
CA TYR A 242 18.08 8.82 9.23
C TYR A 242 19.10 8.24 10.22
N ALA A 243 18.77 8.24 11.51
CA ALA A 243 19.59 7.70 12.60
C ALA A 243 18.74 7.17 13.76
N HIS A 244 17.56 6.64 13.44
CA HIS A 244 16.64 6.00 14.39
C HIS A 244 16.04 4.77 13.73
N SER A 245 15.48 3.87 14.52
CA SER A 245 14.86 2.64 14.02
C SER A 245 13.57 2.34 14.77
N LEU A 246 12.66 1.67 14.08
CA LEU A 246 11.39 1.18 14.61
C LEU A 246 11.29 -0.32 14.37
N ALA A 247 10.78 -1.06 15.35
CA ALA A 247 10.46 -2.48 15.22
C ALA A 247 8.99 -2.74 15.56
N LEU A 248 8.38 -3.63 14.77
CA LEU A 248 7.02 -4.13 14.96
C LEU A 248 7.08 -5.62 15.24
N THR A 249 6.47 -6.05 16.35
CA THR A 249 6.40 -7.47 16.73
C THR A 249 5.17 -8.17 16.14
N ASP A 250 5.16 -9.50 16.20
CA ASP A 250 4.03 -10.36 15.87
C ASP A 250 2.83 -10.22 16.81
N GLU A 251 3.05 -9.67 18.00
CA GLU A 251 1.98 -9.22 18.92
C GLU A 251 1.46 -7.81 18.58
N GLY A 252 2.09 -7.14 17.61
CA GLY A 252 1.74 -5.78 17.17
C GLY A 252 2.19 -4.70 18.14
N LEU A 253 3.26 -4.97 18.89
CA LEU A 253 3.93 -4.01 19.77
C LEU A 253 4.93 -3.18 18.96
N LEU A 254 4.99 -1.88 19.24
CA LEU A 254 5.88 -0.94 18.57
C LEU A 254 7.03 -0.52 19.49
N TYR A 255 8.26 -0.69 19.01
CA TYR A 255 9.48 -0.24 19.69
C TYR A 255 10.23 0.79 18.85
N ALA A 256 10.85 1.77 19.51
CA ALA A 256 11.66 2.80 18.88
C ALA A 256 12.99 3.01 19.64
N TRP A 257 14.06 3.31 18.91
CA TRP A 257 15.36 3.69 19.49
C TRP A 257 16.23 4.52 18.53
N GLY A 258 17.34 5.05 19.06
CA GLY A 258 18.31 5.86 18.35
C GLY A 258 18.16 7.35 18.60
N THR A 259 18.37 8.15 17.56
CA THR A 259 18.35 9.62 17.62
C THR A 259 16.92 10.12 17.84
N ASN A 260 16.73 11.16 18.68
CA ASN A 260 15.41 11.72 18.99
C ASN A 260 15.34 13.26 18.96
N THR A 261 16.29 13.94 18.32
CA THR A 261 16.39 15.41 18.30
C THR A 261 15.11 16.12 17.83
N TYR A 262 14.33 15.48 16.96
CA TYR A 262 13.06 15.98 16.43
C TYR A 262 11.83 15.30 17.01
N GLY A 263 11.99 14.38 17.97
CA GLY A 263 10.88 13.60 18.52
C GLY A 263 10.55 12.33 17.73
N GLN A 264 11.43 11.89 16.82
CA GLN A 264 11.21 10.74 15.92
C GLN A 264 11.06 9.39 16.64
N LEU A 265 11.29 9.33 17.97
CA LEU A 265 11.00 8.14 18.75
C LEU A 265 9.59 8.14 19.35
N GLY A 266 8.86 9.26 19.31
CA GLY A 266 7.48 9.32 19.82
C GLY A 266 7.36 9.17 21.35
N THR A 267 8.44 9.43 22.09
CA THR A 267 8.54 9.21 23.55
C THR A 267 8.12 10.41 24.41
N GLY A 268 7.57 11.47 23.81
CA GLY A 268 7.18 12.70 24.50
C GLY A 268 8.33 13.62 24.89
N ASN A 269 9.55 13.31 24.46
CA ASN A 269 10.75 14.13 24.70
C ASN A 269 11.68 14.10 23.47
N LYS A 270 12.87 14.70 23.60
CA LYS A 270 13.89 14.79 22.54
C LYS A 270 15.19 14.07 22.87
N SER A 271 15.17 13.18 23.85
CA SER A 271 16.35 12.44 24.31
C SER A 271 16.54 11.17 23.50
N ASN A 272 17.76 10.95 23.00
CA ASN A 272 18.14 9.72 22.31
C ASN A 272 17.92 8.51 23.22
N GLN A 273 17.54 7.37 22.63
CA GLN A 273 17.38 6.11 23.34
C GLN A 273 18.40 5.11 22.83
N LEU A 274 19.27 4.65 23.72
CA LEU A 274 20.33 3.70 23.37
C LEU A 274 19.82 2.26 23.29
N SER A 275 18.61 2.01 23.81
CA SER A 275 17.94 0.73 23.82
C SER A 275 16.50 0.89 23.31
N PRO A 276 15.90 -0.16 22.74
CA PRO A 276 14.50 -0.17 22.36
C PRO A 276 13.58 0.25 23.50
N VAL A 277 12.69 1.20 23.23
CA VAL A 277 11.63 1.63 24.13
C VAL A 277 10.29 1.35 23.46
N GLN A 278 9.39 0.69 24.18
CA GLN A 278 8.03 0.47 23.70
C GLN A 278 7.27 1.81 23.69
N ILE A 279 6.56 2.08 22.60
CA ILE A 279 5.71 3.26 22.43
C ILE A 279 4.30 2.83 22.02
N MET A 280 3.32 3.71 22.22
CA MET A 280 1.91 3.45 21.89
C MET A 280 1.34 2.19 22.59
N ALA A 281 1.82 1.86 23.79
CA ALA A 281 1.41 0.64 24.51
C ALA A 281 -0.07 0.65 24.92
N GLU A 282 -0.67 1.84 25.02
CA GLU A 282 -2.08 2.07 25.31
C GLU A 282 -2.99 2.02 24.08
N LYS A 283 -2.41 1.84 22.88
CA LYS A 283 -3.15 1.76 21.63
C LYS A 283 -3.46 0.32 21.26
N GLU A 284 -4.36 0.16 20.30
CA GLU A 284 -4.59 -1.14 19.69
C GLU A 284 -3.36 -1.63 18.91
N ARG A 285 -3.44 -2.88 18.47
CA ARG A 285 -2.39 -3.56 17.70
C ARG A 285 -1.91 -2.71 16.52
N ILE A 286 -0.59 -2.51 16.42
CA ILE A 286 0.05 -1.91 15.24
C ILE A 286 0.21 -2.97 14.15
N VAL A 287 -0.01 -2.59 12.89
CA VAL A 287 0.07 -3.49 11.73
C VAL A 287 1.04 -3.02 10.65
N GLU A 288 1.47 -1.75 10.69
CA GLU A 288 2.47 -1.21 9.76
C GLU A 288 3.29 -0.14 10.47
N ILE A 289 4.59 -0.11 10.18
CA ILE A 289 5.52 0.95 10.59
C ILE A 289 6.27 1.49 9.38
N ALA A 290 6.61 2.78 9.40
CA ALA A 290 7.28 3.44 8.29
C ALA A 290 8.33 4.45 8.79
N ALA A 291 9.53 4.36 8.20
CA ALA A 291 10.65 5.27 8.38
C ALA A 291 11.52 5.20 7.12
N CYS A 292 12.20 6.30 6.76
CA CYS A 292 13.11 6.34 5.62
C CYS A 292 14.49 6.87 6.00
N HIS A 293 15.55 6.23 5.51
CA HIS A 293 16.95 6.54 5.82
C HIS A 293 17.37 7.99 5.52
N SER A 294 16.59 8.75 4.76
CA SER A 294 16.84 10.15 4.43
C SER A 294 16.00 11.15 5.24
N THR A 295 15.08 10.67 6.09
CA THR A 295 14.15 11.51 6.84
C THR A 295 14.20 11.26 8.35
N HIS A 296 13.67 12.21 9.11
CA HIS A 296 13.45 12.11 10.56
C HIS A 296 11.98 11.90 10.91
N THR A 297 11.17 11.46 9.95
CA THR A 297 9.73 11.23 10.10
C THR A 297 9.48 9.76 10.40
N SER A 298 8.53 9.50 11.27
CA SER A 298 8.07 8.16 11.62
C SER A 298 6.56 8.10 11.49
N ALA A 299 6.04 6.95 11.06
CA ALA A 299 4.61 6.71 11.02
C ALA A 299 4.28 5.27 11.40
N ALA A 300 3.07 5.07 11.87
CA ALA A 300 2.52 3.74 12.13
C ALA A 300 1.03 3.69 11.82
N LYS A 301 0.55 2.51 11.46
CA LYS A 301 -0.88 2.22 11.23
C LYS A 301 -1.34 1.14 12.20
N THR A 302 -2.50 1.36 12.79
CA THR A 302 -3.18 0.42 13.68
C THR A 302 -4.05 -0.57 12.90
N GLN A 303 -4.49 -1.65 13.56
CA GLN A 303 -5.38 -2.64 12.98
C GLN A 303 -6.75 -2.07 12.56
N SER A 304 -7.30 -1.08 13.26
CA SER A 304 -8.52 -0.38 12.82
C SER A 304 -8.32 0.57 11.64
N GLY A 305 -7.06 0.78 11.21
CA GLY A 305 -6.71 1.64 10.09
C GLY A 305 -6.36 3.08 10.46
N GLN A 306 -6.29 3.44 11.75
CA GLN A 306 -5.81 4.76 12.17
C GLN A 306 -4.31 4.91 11.88
N VAL A 307 -3.93 6.03 11.26
CA VAL A 307 -2.54 6.36 10.90
C VAL A 307 -2.02 7.46 11.81
N TYR A 308 -0.86 7.22 12.41
CA TYR A 308 -0.15 8.14 13.29
C TYR A 308 1.16 8.62 12.65
N MET A 309 1.57 9.85 12.95
CA MET A 309 2.86 10.40 12.53
C MET A 309 3.57 11.14 13.66
N TRP A 310 4.90 11.12 13.67
CA TRP A 310 5.73 11.87 14.61
C TRP A 310 7.15 12.08 14.06
N GLY A 311 7.99 12.80 14.81
CA GLY A 311 9.33 13.22 14.38
C GLY A 311 9.35 14.57 13.70
N GLN A 312 10.20 14.74 12.69
CA GLN A 312 10.23 15.97 11.91
C GLN A 312 9.17 15.91 10.82
N CYS A 313 8.10 16.71 10.95
CA CYS A 313 6.99 16.77 10.01
C CYS A 313 6.84 18.21 9.49
N ARG A 314 7.10 18.45 8.20
CA ARG A 314 7.14 19.79 7.56
C ARG A 314 7.97 20.82 8.35
N GLY A 315 9.13 20.39 8.84
CA GLY A 315 10.03 21.23 9.66
C GLY A 315 9.61 21.39 11.12
N GLN A 316 8.44 20.91 11.53
CA GLN A 316 8.01 20.91 12.93
C GLN A 316 8.45 19.63 13.65
N SER A 317 8.68 19.73 14.96
CA SER A 317 9.06 18.60 15.81
C SER A 317 7.83 18.10 16.57
N ILE A 318 7.37 16.91 16.20
CA ILE A 318 6.23 16.22 16.82
C ILE A 318 6.80 15.11 17.71
N VAL A 319 6.74 15.29 19.03
CA VAL A 319 7.39 14.40 20.02
C VAL A 319 6.53 13.23 20.49
N LEU A 320 5.24 13.22 20.15
CA LEU A 320 4.29 12.14 20.46
C LEU A 320 3.57 11.71 19.17
N PRO A 321 3.22 10.42 19.02
CA PRO A 321 2.40 9.94 17.90
C PRO A 321 1.12 10.76 17.75
N PHE A 322 1.02 11.50 16.65
CA PHE A 322 -0.11 12.34 16.33
C PHE A 322 -1.05 11.61 15.37
N LEU A 323 -2.32 11.45 15.75
CA LEU A 323 -3.33 10.82 14.91
C LEU A 323 -3.65 11.70 13.69
N THR A 324 -3.61 11.10 12.51
CA THR A 324 -3.88 11.77 11.23
C THR A 324 -5.23 11.35 10.65
N HIS A 325 -5.64 12.03 9.58
CA HIS A 325 -6.79 11.63 8.75
C HIS A 325 -6.37 10.82 7.51
N PHE A 326 -5.13 10.36 7.45
CA PHE A 326 -4.64 9.55 6.35
C PHE A 326 -5.07 8.09 6.46
N SER A 327 -5.07 7.39 5.32
CA SER A 327 -5.49 5.99 5.23
C SER A 327 -4.31 4.99 5.16
N CYS A 328 -3.13 5.48 4.83
CA CYS A 328 -1.87 4.73 4.81
C CYS A 328 -0.71 5.59 5.30
N THR A 329 0.40 4.95 5.68
CA THR A 329 1.62 5.64 6.11
C THR A 329 2.31 6.38 4.96
N ASP A 330 2.15 5.92 3.71
CA ASP A 330 2.75 6.56 2.53
C ASP A 330 2.27 8.01 2.35
N ASP A 331 1.01 8.29 2.67
CA ASP A 331 0.44 9.64 2.65
C ASP A 331 1.16 10.59 3.63
N VAL A 332 1.61 10.07 4.78
CA VAL A 332 2.39 10.85 5.76
C VAL A 332 3.70 11.29 5.13
N PHE A 333 4.37 10.39 4.40
CA PHE A 333 5.63 10.72 3.74
C PHE A 333 5.42 11.70 2.58
N ALA A 334 4.38 11.49 1.76
CA ALA A 334 4.02 12.39 0.66
C ALA A 334 3.77 13.82 1.15
N CYS A 335 3.05 13.98 2.26
CA CYS A 335 2.54 15.29 2.70
C CYS A 335 3.37 15.97 3.78
N PHE A 336 4.08 15.19 4.62
CA PHE A 336 4.72 15.69 5.85
C PHE A 336 6.19 15.33 6.02
N ALA A 337 6.76 14.37 5.29
CA ALA A 337 8.19 14.11 5.38
C ALA A 337 9.03 15.23 4.74
N THR A 338 10.28 15.35 5.18
CA THR A 338 11.24 16.31 4.62
C THR A 338 12.59 15.60 4.44
N PRO A 339 13.02 15.31 3.19
CA PRO A 339 12.27 15.46 1.93
C PRO A 339 11.04 14.52 1.86
N SER A 340 10.09 14.83 0.96
CA SER A 340 8.90 14.00 0.71
C SER A 340 9.28 12.83 -0.19
N VAL A 341 9.89 11.79 0.38
CA VAL A 341 10.33 10.60 -0.36
C VAL A 341 9.63 9.34 0.13
N MET A 342 9.50 8.35 -0.75
CA MET A 342 8.88 7.07 -0.43
C MET A 342 9.82 6.22 0.44
N TRP A 343 9.26 5.59 1.48
CA TRP A 343 10.00 4.73 2.41
C TRP A 343 10.07 3.26 1.95
N ARG A 344 9.32 2.92 0.90
CA ARG A 344 9.27 1.61 0.24
C ARG A 344 8.94 1.78 -1.24
N LEU A 345 9.11 0.71 -2.02
CA LEU A 345 8.48 0.62 -3.35
C LEU A 345 6.97 0.49 -3.15
N LEU A 346 6.24 1.57 -3.45
CA LEU A 346 4.82 1.68 -3.17
C LEU A 346 4.02 0.88 -4.20
N SER A 347 3.11 0.00 -3.75
CA SER A 347 2.19 -0.72 -4.63
C SER A 347 0.83 -0.03 -4.69
N MET A 348 0.32 0.17 -5.90
CA MET A 348 -1.04 0.67 -6.18
C MET A 348 -2.08 -0.45 -6.21
N GLU A 349 -1.63 -1.70 -6.26
CA GLU A 349 -2.53 -2.85 -6.29
C GLU A 349 -3.38 -2.87 -5.03
N HIS A 350 -4.69 -3.03 -5.23
CA HIS A 350 -5.57 -3.51 -4.20
C HIS A 350 -5.01 -4.84 -3.71
N ASP A 351 -4.93 -5.06 -2.39
CA ASP A 351 -5.03 -6.44 -1.93
C ASP A 351 -6.26 -7.03 -2.63
N ASP A 352 -6.13 -8.19 -3.29
CA ASP A 352 -7.20 -8.87 -4.05
C ASP A 352 -8.46 -9.17 -3.21
N PHE A 353 -8.49 -8.76 -1.93
CA PHE A 353 -9.68 -8.69 -1.12
C PHE A 353 -10.59 -7.56 -1.62
N LEU A 354 -11.49 -7.92 -2.54
CA LEU A 354 -12.74 -7.22 -2.71
C LEU A 354 -13.36 -7.01 -1.32
N THR A 355 -13.78 -5.78 -1.01
CA THR A 355 -14.59 -5.54 0.20
C THR A 355 -15.79 -6.48 0.19
N VAL A 356 -16.39 -6.78 1.35
CA VAL A 356 -17.59 -7.65 1.41
C VAL A 356 -18.67 -7.18 0.42
N SER A 357 -18.87 -5.86 0.30
CA SER A 357 -19.82 -5.29 -0.67
C SER A 357 -19.42 -5.55 -2.12
N GLN A 358 -18.15 -5.39 -2.49
CA GLN A 358 -17.68 -5.65 -3.85
C GLN A 358 -17.70 -7.15 -4.19
N SER A 359 -17.38 -8.01 -3.21
CA SER A 359 -17.48 -9.47 -3.34
C SER A 359 -18.90 -9.88 -3.62
N LEU A 360 -19.86 -9.41 -2.82
CA LEU A 360 -21.28 -9.68 -3.04
C LEU A 360 -21.77 -9.14 -4.39
N LYS A 361 -21.37 -7.92 -4.77
CA LYS A 361 -21.71 -7.37 -6.09
C LYS A 361 -21.22 -8.25 -7.24
N LYS A 362 -20.00 -8.79 -7.13
CA LYS A 362 -19.41 -9.67 -8.14
C LYS A 362 -20.15 -11.02 -8.25
N GLU A 363 -20.65 -11.54 -7.14
CA GLU A 363 -21.36 -12.84 -7.08
C GLU A 363 -22.85 -12.76 -7.47
N PHE A 364 -23.40 -11.57 -7.76
CA PHE A 364 -24.79 -11.46 -8.23
C PHE A 364 -24.94 -12.06 -9.63
N ASP A 365 -25.96 -12.92 -9.81
CA ASP A 365 -26.24 -13.65 -11.06
C ASP A 365 -25.13 -14.64 -11.49
N SER A 366 -24.29 -15.07 -10.54
CA SER A 366 -23.27 -16.11 -10.75
C SER A 366 -23.85 -17.53 -10.56
N PRO A 367 -23.76 -18.42 -11.57
CA PRO A 367 -24.22 -19.79 -11.43
C PRO A 367 -23.27 -20.69 -10.62
N GLU A 368 -22.03 -20.24 -10.36
CA GLU A 368 -21.00 -21.05 -9.68
C GLU A 368 -21.24 -21.15 -8.16
N THR A 369 -21.78 -20.08 -7.57
CA THR A 369 -21.89 -19.90 -6.12
C THR A 369 -23.33 -19.85 -5.60
N ALA A 370 -24.30 -19.64 -6.50
CA ALA A 370 -25.71 -19.53 -6.16
C ALA A 370 -26.32 -20.85 -5.65
N ASP A 371 -27.20 -20.73 -4.65
CA ASP A 371 -27.98 -21.83 -4.06
C ASP A 371 -29.49 -21.74 -4.39
N LEU A 372 -29.86 -20.74 -5.21
CA LEU A 372 -31.23 -20.48 -5.65
C LEU A 372 -31.23 -19.75 -7.01
N LYS A 373 -32.22 -20.04 -7.84
CA LYS A 373 -32.51 -19.23 -9.04
C LYS A 373 -33.98 -18.85 -9.14
N PHE A 374 -34.24 -17.63 -9.60
CA PHE A 374 -35.58 -17.18 -9.98
C PHE A 374 -35.77 -17.32 -11.48
N SER A 375 -36.91 -17.84 -11.91
CA SER A 375 -37.35 -17.87 -13.31
C SER A 375 -38.34 -16.74 -13.54
N VAL A 376 -38.00 -15.78 -14.40
CA VAL A 376 -38.84 -14.62 -14.75
C VAL A 376 -38.83 -14.48 -16.27
N ASP A 377 -40.00 -14.47 -16.92
CA ASP A 377 -40.14 -14.43 -18.38
C ASP A 377 -39.28 -15.51 -19.11
N GLY A 378 -39.13 -16.69 -18.50
CA GLY A 378 -38.31 -17.79 -19.04
C GLY A 378 -36.79 -17.59 -18.95
N LYS A 379 -36.32 -16.55 -18.24
CA LYS A 379 -34.91 -16.30 -17.94
C LYS A 379 -34.59 -16.58 -16.48
N TYR A 380 -33.38 -17.05 -16.21
CA TYR A 380 -32.93 -17.35 -14.85
C TYR A 380 -32.07 -16.23 -14.27
N ILE A 381 -32.26 -15.94 -12.98
CA ILE A 381 -31.43 -15.02 -12.19
C ILE A 381 -30.88 -15.80 -11.00
N HIS A 382 -29.55 -15.91 -10.89
CA HIS A 382 -28.88 -16.71 -9.88
C HIS A 382 -28.58 -15.88 -8.62
N VAL A 383 -28.95 -16.40 -7.45
CA VAL A 383 -28.91 -15.66 -6.18
C VAL A 383 -28.59 -16.59 -5.01
N HIS A 384 -28.37 -15.97 -3.84
CA HIS A 384 -27.94 -16.62 -2.61
C HIS A 384 -28.99 -16.40 -1.52
N LYS A 385 -29.59 -17.49 -1.00
CA LYS A 385 -30.63 -17.46 0.05
C LYS A 385 -30.17 -16.66 1.27
N ALA A 386 -28.89 -16.76 1.64
CA ALA A 386 -28.32 -16.03 2.78
C ALA A 386 -28.43 -14.51 2.60
N VAL A 387 -28.07 -13.98 1.42
CA VAL A 387 -28.14 -12.53 1.14
C VAL A 387 -29.60 -12.07 1.16
N LEU A 388 -30.50 -12.81 0.53
CA LEU A 388 -31.94 -12.51 0.53
C LEU A 388 -32.54 -12.51 1.93
N LYS A 389 -32.26 -13.55 2.73
CA LYS A 389 -32.68 -13.68 4.14
C LYS A 389 -32.13 -12.55 5.01
N ILE A 390 -30.94 -12.02 4.72
CA ILE A 390 -30.35 -10.91 5.49
C ILE A 390 -30.98 -9.57 5.08
N ARG A 391 -31.25 -9.38 3.80
CA ARG A 391 -31.53 -8.06 3.21
C ARG A 391 -33.00 -7.78 2.96
N CYS A 392 -33.87 -8.78 2.99
CA CYS A 392 -35.30 -8.62 2.72
C CYS A 392 -36.16 -9.45 3.69
N GLU A 393 -37.09 -8.79 4.37
CA GLU A 393 -37.97 -9.44 5.37
C GLU A 393 -38.95 -10.43 4.71
N HIS A 394 -39.40 -10.13 3.49
CA HIS A 394 -40.25 -11.02 2.70
C HIS A 394 -39.54 -12.37 2.47
N PHE A 395 -38.31 -12.35 1.95
CA PHE A 395 -37.53 -13.57 1.74
C PHE A 395 -37.13 -14.26 3.05
N ARG A 396 -36.84 -13.50 4.10
CA ARG A 396 -36.60 -14.07 5.45
C ARG A 396 -37.79 -14.90 5.93
N SER A 397 -39.01 -14.43 5.69
CA SER A 397 -40.25 -15.13 6.05
C SER A 397 -40.53 -16.32 5.12
N MET A 398 -40.34 -16.12 3.81
CA MET A 398 -40.55 -17.13 2.76
C MET A 398 -39.71 -18.40 3.00
N PHE A 399 -38.46 -18.24 3.45
CA PHE A 399 -37.52 -19.34 3.63
C PHE A 399 -37.41 -19.86 5.08
N GLN A 400 -38.45 -19.70 5.89
CA GLN A 400 -38.51 -20.36 7.20
C GLN A 400 -38.86 -21.85 7.02
N SER A 401 -38.33 -22.71 7.89
CA SER A 401 -38.34 -24.19 7.86
C SER A 401 -39.71 -24.89 7.76
N HIS A 402 -40.82 -24.15 7.69
CA HIS A 402 -42.17 -24.67 7.57
C HIS A 402 -42.75 -24.51 6.15
N TRP A 403 -42.00 -23.90 5.22
CA TRP A 403 -42.44 -23.66 3.84
C TRP A 403 -41.71 -24.57 2.84
N ASN A 404 -42.46 -25.13 1.88
CA ASN A 404 -41.94 -25.99 0.79
C ASN A 404 -40.91 -25.30 -0.12
N GLU A 405 -40.79 -23.98 -0.04
CA GLU A 405 -39.94 -23.15 -0.91
C GLU A 405 -38.47 -23.14 -0.46
N ASP A 406 -38.18 -23.45 0.81
CA ASP A 406 -36.78 -23.59 1.28
C ASP A 406 -36.08 -24.78 0.59
N MET A 407 -36.85 -25.78 0.15
CA MET A 407 -36.38 -26.97 -0.58
C MET A 407 -36.37 -26.79 -2.11
N LYS A 408 -36.85 -25.66 -2.64
CA LYS A 408 -36.85 -25.41 -4.09
C LYS A 408 -35.52 -24.80 -4.53
N GLU A 409 -34.98 -25.33 -5.62
CA GLU A 409 -33.85 -24.73 -6.34
C GLU A 409 -34.32 -23.64 -7.32
N VAL A 410 -35.59 -23.68 -7.74
CA VAL A 410 -36.19 -22.73 -8.71
C VAL A 410 -37.49 -22.15 -8.18
N ILE A 411 -37.61 -20.82 -8.24
CA ILE A 411 -38.85 -20.09 -7.92
C ILE A 411 -39.33 -19.34 -9.16
N GLU A 412 -40.57 -19.58 -9.57
CA GLU A 412 -41.19 -18.92 -10.73
C GLU A 412 -41.87 -17.63 -10.31
N ILE A 413 -41.65 -16.56 -11.08
CA ILE A 413 -42.24 -15.24 -10.88
C ILE A 413 -42.92 -14.80 -12.17
N ASP A 414 -44.24 -14.72 -12.12
CA ASP A 414 -45.08 -14.35 -13.27
C ASP A 414 -45.66 -12.93 -13.16
N GLN A 415 -45.48 -12.28 -12.00
CA GLN A 415 -46.14 -11.02 -11.67
C GLN A 415 -45.35 -9.78 -12.09
N PHE A 416 -44.05 -9.93 -12.38
CA PHE A 416 -43.15 -8.84 -12.67
C PHE A 416 -42.30 -9.18 -13.90
N THR A 417 -41.94 -8.15 -14.67
CA THR A 417 -41.06 -8.33 -15.82
C THR A 417 -39.63 -8.62 -15.37
N TYR A 418 -38.88 -9.32 -16.23
CA TYR A 418 -37.49 -9.66 -15.95
C TYR A 418 -36.61 -8.45 -15.53
N PRO A 419 -36.63 -7.29 -16.23
CA PRO A 419 -35.79 -6.15 -15.83
C PRO A 419 -36.12 -5.64 -14.42
N VAL A 420 -37.41 -5.56 -14.09
CA VAL A 420 -37.87 -5.09 -12.78
C VAL A 420 -37.43 -6.02 -11.66
N TYR A 421 -37.67 -7.33 -11.83
CA TYR A 421 -37.36 -8.31 -10.79
C TYR A 421 -35.84 -8.50 -10.64
N ARG A 422 -35.08 -8.47 -11.74
CA ARG A 422 -33.61 -8.51 -11.70
C ARG A 422 -33.03 -7.33 -10.96
N SER A 423 -33.48 -6.11 -11.24
CA SER A 423 -32.98 -4.91 -10.55
C SER A 423 -33.37 -4.86 -9.08
N PHE A 424 -34.51 -5.44 -8.69
CA PHE A 424 -34.83 -5.65 -7.28
C PHE A 424 -33.81 -6.56 -6.60
N LEU A 425 -33.51 -7.72 -7.18
CA LEU A 425 -32.55 -8.65 -6.62
C LEU A 425 -31.15 -8.02 -6.59
N GLU A 426 -30.74 -7.33 -7.65
CA GLU A 426 -29.46 -6.62 -7.72
C GLU A 426 -29.33 -5.54 -6.64
N PHE A 427 -30.41 -4.82 -6.33
CA PHE A 427 -30.45 -3.85 -5.24
C PHE A 427 -30.13 -4.48 -3.88
N LEU A 428 -30.59 -5.72 -3.62
CA LEU A 428 -30.30 -6.41 -2.36
C LEU A 428 -28.79 -6.69 -2.18
N TYR A 429 -28.06 -6.85 -3.28
CA TYR A 429 -26.61 -7.07 -3.31
C TYR A 429 -25.79 -5.79 -3.34
N THR A 430 -26.28 -4.76 -4.01
CA THR A 430 -25.45 -3.60 -4.41
C THR A 430 -25.87 -2.28 -3.79
N ASP A 431 -27.05 -2.20 -3.15
CA ASP A 431 -27.68 -0.95 -2.69
C ASP A 431 -27.96 0.08 -3.81
N ASN A 432 -27.78 -0.29 -5.07
CA ASN A 432 -27.92 0.59 -6.24
C ASN A 432 -29.04 0.08 -7.16
N ILE A 433 -29.61 1.01 -7.94
CA ILE A 433 -30.64 0.72 -8.94
C ILE A 433 -30.24 1.42 -10.23
N ASP A 434 -30.18 0.66 -11.30
CA ASP A 434 -30.01 1.16 -12.65
C ASP A 434 -31.18 0.69 -13.49
N LEU A 435 -32.23 1.52 -13.56
CA LEU A 435 -33.44 1.27 -14.35
C LEU A 435 -33.93 2.58 -14.96
N PRO A 436 -34.51 2.53 -16.17
CA PRO A 436 -35.20 3.68 -16.72
C PRO A 436 -36.42 4.07 -15.87
N PRO A 437 -36.85 5.34 -15.89
CA PRO A 437 -37.96 5.83 -15.07
C PRO A 437 -39.29 5.08 -15.30
N GLU A 438 -39.49 4.53 -16.50
CA GLU A 438 -40.68 3.77 -16.87
C GLU A 438 -40.75 2.43 -16.14
N ASP A 439 -39.64 1.71 -16.07
CA ASP A 439 -39.52 0.43 -15.35
C ASP A 439 -39.42 0.61 -13.83
N ALA A 440 -38.96 1.78 -13.38
CA ALA A 440 -38.93 2.12 -11.95
C ALA A 440 -40.32 2.12 -11.30
N ILE A 441 -41.41 2.24 -12.08
CA ILE A 441 -42.79 2.07 -11.59
C ILE A 441 -43.05 0.62 -11.17
N GLY A 442 -42.67 -0.35 -12.00
CA GLY A 442 -42.81 -1.77 -11.65
C GLY A 442 -41.97 -2.13 -10.43
N LEU A 443 -40.78 -1.53 -10.29
CA LEU A 443 -39.94 -1.70 -9.11
C LEU A 443 -40.54 -1.05 -7.85
N LEU A 444 -41.29 0.05 -8.01
CA LEU A 444 -42.01 0.71 -6.92
C LEU A 444 -43.16 -0.16 -6.38
N ASP A 445 -43.88 -0.86 -7.28
CA ASP A 445 -44.90 -1.85 -6.89
C ASP A 445 -44.30 -2.98 -6.08
N LEU A 446 -43.19 -3.52 -6.57
CA LEU A 446 -42.46 -4.60 -5.92
C LEU A 446 -41.91 -4.16 -4.55
N ALA A 447 -41.33 -2.96 -4.48
CA ALA A 447 -40.86 -2.39 -3.21
C ALA A 447 -42.01 -2.21 -2.21
N THR A 448 -43.23 -1.93 -2.70
CA THR A 448 -44.41 -1.78 -1.85
C THR A 448 -44.95 -3.14 -1.41
N SER A 449 -45.01 -4.13 -2.30
CA SER A 449 -45.49 -5.48 -1.98
C SER A 449 -44.58 -6.20 -0.99
N TYR A 450 -43.26 -5.96 -1.06
CA TYR A 450 -42.27 -6.54 -0.16
C TYR A 450 -41.88 -5.63 1.01
N CYS A 451 -42.57 -4.50 1.19
CA CYS A 451 -42.38 -3.56 2.29
C CYS A 451 -40.95 -2.96 2.40
N GLU A 452 -40.24 -2.82 1.29
CA GLU A 452 -38.88 -2.29 1.20
C GLU A 452 -38.87 -0.76 1.11
N ASN A 453 -38.94 -0.08 2.26
CA ASN A 453 -39.06 1.38 2.34
C ASN A 453 -37.90 2.17 1.71
N ARG A 454 -36.67 1.65 1.77
CA ARG A 454 -35.49 2.31 1.19
C ARG A 454 -35.55 2.27 -0.34
N LEU A 455 -35.88 1.12 -0.89
CA LEU A 455 -36.08 0.90 -2.32
C LEU A 455 -37.20 1.80 -2.85
N LYS A 456 -38.32 1.87 -2.13
CA LYS A 456 -39.46 2.74 -2.45
C LYS A 456 -39.03 4.20 -2.64
N ARG A 457 -38.22 4.75 -1.73
CA ARG A 457 -37.71 6.13 -1.83
C ARG A 457 -36.78 6.33 -3.02
N LEU A 458 -35.93 5.35 -3.33
CA LEU A 458 -35.03 5.41 -4.48
C LEU A 458 -35.81 5.39 -5.80
N CYS A 459 -36.81 4.52 -5.95
CA CYS A 459 -37.70 4.49 -7.12
C CYS A 459 -38.41 5.83 -7.32
N GLN A 460 -38.98 6.40 -6.25
CA GLN A 460 -39.63 7.72 -6.31
C GLN A 460 -38.68 8.82 -6.79
N HIS A 461 -37.40 8.76 -6.39
CA HIS A 461 -36.39 9.73 -6.80
C HIS A 461 -35.99 9.58 -8.27
N ILE A 462 -35.82 8.35 -8.76
CA ILE A 462 -35.54 8.04 -10.17
C ILE A 462 -36.68 8.54 -11.05
N ILE A 463 -37.93 8.23 -10.68
CA ILE A 463 -39.11 8.67 -11.43
C ILE A 463 -39.19 10.21 -11.49
N LYS A 464 -38.98 10.90 -10.36
CA LYS A 464 -39.02 12.37 -10.30
C LYS A 464 -37.96 13.06 -11.15
N ARG A 465 -36.75 12.50 -11.23
CA ARG A 465 -35.63 13.10 -11.96
C ARG A 465 -35.60 12.73 -13.44
N GLY A 466 -36.26 11.64 -13.82
CA GLY A 466 -36.23 11.12 -15.19
C GLY A 466 -37.43 11.48 -16.05
N ILE A 467 -38.23 12.49 -15.66
CA ILE A 467 -39.37 12.95 -16.46
C ILE A 467 -38.83 13.68 -17.71
N THR A 468 -39.17 13.17 -18.89
CA THR A 468 -38.87 13.76 -20.19
C THR A 468 -40.17 14.00 -20.96
N ILE A 469 -40.10 14.75 -22.07
CA ILE A 469 -41.26 14.99 -22.94
C ILE A 469 -41.82 13.67 -23.48
N GLU A 470 -40.95 12.70 -23.76
CA GLU A 470 -41.30 11.41 -24.38
C GLU A 470 -41.99 10.45 -23.40
N ASN A 471 -41.64 10.47 -22.11
CA ASN A 471 -42.20 9.57 -21.11
C ASN A 471 -43.26 10.21 -20.19
N ALA A 472 -43.52 11.52 -20.34
CA ALA A 472 -44.43 12.29 -19.49
C ALA A 472 -45.86 11.70 -19.45
N PHE A 473 -46.37 11.20 -20.57
CA PHE A 473 -47.72 10.63 -20.63
C PHE A 473 -47.82 9.31 -19.83
N SER A 474 -46.84 8.43 -19.98
CA SER A 474 -46.78 7.15 -19.27
C SER A 474 -46.62 7.35 -17.76
N LEU A 475 -45.76 8.29 -17.35
CA LEU A 475 -45.56 8.64 -15.94
C LEU A 475 -46.78 9.35 -15.33
N LEU A 476 -47.50 10.17 -16.10
CA LEU A 476 -48.76 10.78 -15.65
C LEU A 476 -49.87 9.73 -15.46
N ALA A 477 -50.01 8.79 -16.39
CA ALA A 477 -50.95 7.68 -16.26
C ALA A 477 -50.64 6.82 -15.03
N ALA A 478 -49.35 6.60 -14.72
CA ALA A 478 -48.94 5.97 -13.48
C ALA A 478 -49.30 6.82 -12.25
N ALA A 479 -49.00 8.11 -12.23
CA ALA A 479 -49.31 9.00 -11.10
C ALA A 479 -50.81 8.99 -10.73
N VAL A 480 -51.70 8.91 -11.72
CA VAL A 480 -53.15 8.77 -11.52
C VAL A 480 -53.51 7.41 -10.92
N ARG A 481 -52.85 6.32 -11.33
CA ARG A 481 -53.08 4.98 -10.75
C ARG A 481 -52.69 4.89 -9.27
N TYR A 482 -51.70 5.67 -8.83
CA TYR A 482 -51.21 5.66 -7.44
C TYR A 482 -51.74 6.79 -6.57
N ASP A 483 -52.71 7.58 -7.06
CA ASP A 483 -53.30 8.71 -6.33
C ASP A 483 -52.23 9.66 -5.74
N ALA A 484 -51.22 9.97 -6.57
CA ALA A 484 -50.06 10.74 -6.11
C ALA A 484 -50.45 12.17 -5.71
N GLU A 485 -50.31 12.50 -4.43
CA GLU A 485 -50.61 13.85 -3.92
C GLU A 485 -49.72 14.91 -4.58
N VAL A 486 -50.36 15.98 -5.07
CA VAL A 486 -49.65 17.15 -5.58
C VAL A 486 -49.03 17.89 -4.40
N SER A 487 -47.72 17.78 -4.22
CA SER A 487 -47.01 18.63 -3.27
C SER A 487 -47.21 20.10 -3.68
N PRO A 488 -47.71 20.98 -2.79
CA PRO A 488 -47.98 22.36 -3.13
C PRO A 488 -46.67 23.02 -3.57
N ALA A 489 -46.68 23.57 -4.79
CA ALA A 489 -45.54 24.29 -5.33
C ALA A 489 -45.15 25.40 -4.34
N SER A 490 -43.91 25.37 -3.87
CA SER A 490 -43.31 26.50 -3.16
C SER A 490 -43.36 27.70 -4.10
N THR A 491 -44.26 28.63 -3.80
CA THR A 491 -44.32 29.94 -4.46
C THR A 491 -42.93 30.57 -4.41
N PRO A 492 -42.38 31.04 -5.55
CA PRO A 492 -41.13 31.77 -5.52
C PRO A 492 -41.34 33.05 -4.70
N SER A 493 -40.56 33.21 -3.64
CA SER A 493 -40.51 34.44 -2.88
C SER A 493 -39.92 35.52 -3.78
N ASN A 494 -40.78 36.34 -4.38
CA ASN A 494 -40.37 37.65 -4.85
C ASN A 494 -40.05 38.51 -3.64
N ARG A 495 -38.76 38.67 -3.33
CA ARG A 495 -38.15 39.88 -2.80
C ARG A 495 -36.64 39.83 -2.91
#